data_AF-A0A3D2B5D0-F1
#
_entry.id   AF-A0A3D2B5D0-F1
#
_cell.length_a   1.000
_cell.length_b   1.000
_cell.length_c   1.000
_cell.angle_alpha   90.00
_cell.angle_beta   90.00
_cell.angle_gamma   90.00
#
_symmetry.space_group_name_H-M   'P 1'
#
loop_
_entity.id
_entity.type
_entity.pdbx_description
1 polymer ?
#
loop_
_entity_poly.entity_id
_entity_poly.type
_entity_poly.pdbx_seq_one_letter_code
_entity_poly.pdbx_strand_id
1 'polypeptide(L)'
;AEFDIMYGEGISHEGDLLDLAVERKIVEKSGTWFSYGGERLGQGRENCKNFLRANPDTAAAIEEKVRAELGLSAPATETVTA
;
A
#
# COMPACT_ATOMS: atom_id res chain seq x y z
N ALA A 1 -18.74 -9.24 -1.29
CA ALA A 1 -17.47 -9.64 -0.65
C ALA A 1 -16.52 -9.94 -1.79
N GLU A 2 -15.61 -9.02 -2.07
CA GLU A 2 -14.87 -9.00 -3.32
C GLU A 2 -13.52 -8.36 -3.05
N PHE A 3 -12.51 -9.18 -2.77
CA PHE A 3 -11.11 -8.78 -2.88
C PHE A 3 -10.37 -9.98 -3.45
N ASP A 4 -10.53 -10.13 -4.77
CA ASP A 4 -9.77 -11.06 -5.59
C ASP A 4 -8.45 -10.38 -5.94
N ILE A 5 -7.45 -10.53 -5.08
CA ILE A 5 -6.06 -10.23 -5.41
C ILE A 5 -5.19 -11.35 -4.85
N MET A 6 -5.27 -12.52 -5.49
CA MET A 6 -4.15 -13.46 -5.46
C MET A 6 -3.09 -12.98 -6.46
N TYR A 7 -2.32 -11.93 -6.13
CA TYR A 7 -1.14 -11.59 -6.94
C TYR A 7 0.00 -12.55 -6.61
N GLY A 8 0.07 -13.62 -7.41
CA GLY A 8 1.12 -14.62 -7.39
C GLY A 8 2.51 -14.02 -7.61
N GLU A 9 3.40 -14.35 -6.67
CA GLU A 9 4.77 -14.84 -6.90
C GLU A 9 5.38 -14.54 -8.28
N GLY A 10 6.03 -13.38 -8.44
CA GLY A 10 6.90 -13.16 -9.61
C GLY A 10 7.45 -11.74 -9.77
N ILE A 11 6.65 -10.72 -9.47
CA ILE A 11 7.07 -9.32 -9.41
C ILE A 11 6.83 -8.87 -7.98
N SER A 12 7.81 -8.24 -7.31
CA SER A 12 7.74 -7.89 -5.88
C SER A 12 6.61 -6.89 -5.59
N HIS A 13 5.38 -7.37 -5.50
CA HIS A 13 4.18 -6.59 -5.27
C HIS A 13 4.30 -5.76 -3.99
N GLU A 14 4.74 -6.38 -2.89
CA GLU A 14 5.00 -5.68 -1.62
C GLU A 14 6.11 -4.61 -1.74
N GLY A 15 7.07 -4.83 -2.64
CA GLY A 15 8.16 -3.89 -2.88
C GLY A 15 7.70 -2.65 -3.64
N ASP A 16 6.86 -2.85 -4.66
CA ASP A 16 6.26 -1.79 -5.47
C ASP A 16 5.23 -1.00 -4.66
N LEU A 17 4.37 -1.71 -3.93
CA LEU A 17 3.41 -1.13 -2.99
C LEU A 17 4.10 -0.21 -1.98
N LEU A 18 5.21 -0.66 -1.38
CA LEU A 18 5.96 0.16 -0.43
C LEU A 18 6.59 1.40 -1.08
N ASP A 19 7.06 1.29 -2.32
CA ASP A 19 7.66 2.41 -3.06
C ASP A 19 6.60 3.47 -3.36
N LEU A 20 5.46 3.04 -3.92
CA LEU A 20 4.29 3.88 -4.17
C LEU A 20 3.76 4.50 -2.88
N ALA A 21 3.66 3.74 -1.80
CA ALA A 21 3.16 4.25 -0.53
C ALA A 21 4.09 5.32 0.08
N VAL A 22 5.40 5.20 -0.10
CA VAL A 22 6.37 6.22 0.33
C VAL A 22 6.28 7.45 -0.57
N GLU A 23 6.19 7.27 -1.89
CA GLU A 23 6.02 8.37 -2.85
C GLU A 23 4.77 9.20 -2.54
N ARG A 24 3.66 8.53 -2.22
CA ARG A 24 2.37 9.14 -1.85
C ARG A 24 2.30 9.60 -0.40
N LYS A 25 3.39 9.52 0.36
CA LYS A 25 3.46 9.89 1.79
C LYS A 25 2.44 9.15 2.68
N ILE A 26 1.98 7.98 2.25
CA ILE A 26 1.14 7.07 3.04
C ILE A 26 2.01 6.34 4.07
N VAL A 27 3.21 5.95 3.67
CA VAL A 27 4.25 5.39 4.53
C VAL A 27 5.32 6.45 4.78
N GLU A 28 5.59 6.74 6.04
CA GLU A 28 6.65 7.64 6.44
C GLU A 28 7.98 6.92 6.52
N LYS A 29 9.01 7.50 5.90
CA LYS A 29 10.38 7.00 5.92
C LYS A 29 11.28 7.90 6.77
N SER A 30 11.65 7.42 7.95
CA SER A 30 12.61 8.07 8.86
C SER A 30 13.98 7.41 8.75
N GLY A 31 14.80 7.90 7.82
CA GLY A 31 16.12 7.34 7.54
C GLY A 31 16.03 5.95 6.90
N THR A 32 16.35 4.91 7.68
CA THR A 32 16.20 3.50 7.29
C THR A 32 14.90 2.86 7.81
N TRP A 33 14.15 3.55 8.68
CA TRP A 33 12.90 3.05 9.25
C TRP A 33 11.69 3.47 8.41
N PHE A 34 10.71 2.58 8.30
CA PHE A 34 9.42 2.83 7.67
C PHE A 34 8.30 2.68 8.70
N SER A 35 7.34 3.59 8.64
CA SER A 35 6.18 3.61 9.53
C SER A 35 4.91 3.92 8.75
N TYR A 36 3.80 3.31 9.15
CA TYR A 36 2.47 3.54 8.58
C TYR A 36 1.50 3.88 9.71
N GLY A 37 0.86 5.06 9.65
CA GLY A 37 -0.12 5.47 10.66
C GLY A 37 0.42 5.49 12.10
N GLY A 38 1.73 5.65 12.30
CA GLY A 38 2.40 5.59 13.61
C GLY A 38 2.90 4.19 14.00
N GLU A 39 2.52 3.14 13.29
CA GLU A 39 3.05 1.79 13.48
C GLU A 39 4.35 1.57 12.69
N ARG A 40 5.32 0.89 13.28
CA ARG A 40 6.60 0.59 12.62
C ARG A 40 6.48 -0.67 11.77
N LEU A 41 6.63 -0.50 10.45
CA LEU A 41 6.66 -1.61 9.50
C LEU A 41 8.00 -2.37 9.56
N GLY A 42 9.10 -1.64 9.80
CA GLY A 42 10.42 -2.24 9.95
C GLY A 42 11.56 -1.34 9.50
N GLN A 43 12.78 -1.87 9.62
CA GLN A 43 14.00 -1.23 9.17
C GLN A 43 14.43 -1.77 7.80
N GLY A 44 14.48 -0.91 6.80
CA GLY A 44 14.87 -1.27 5.44
C GLY A 44 13.73 -1.90 4.63
N ARG A 45 13.87 -1.82 3.31
CA ARG A 45 12.84 -2.28 2.36
C ARG A 45 12.51 -3.76 2.53
N GLU A 46 13.53 -4.59 2.78
CA GLU A 46 13.41 -6.05 2.92
C GLU A 46 12.54 -6.45 4.11
N ASN A 47 12.78 -5.87 5.29
CA ASN A 47 11.97 -6.17 6.47
C ASN A 47 10.54 -5.68 6.32
N CYS A 48 10.33 -4.53 5.66
CA CYS A 48 8.98 -4.03 5.40
C CYS A 48 8.21 -4.93 4.43
N LYS A 49 8.85 -5.44 3.36
CA LYS A 49 8.22 -6.44 2.47
C LYS A 49 7.80 -7.68 3.26
N ASN A 50 8.68 -8.20 4.12
CA ASN A 50 8.36 -9.35 4.97
C ASN A 50 7.22 -9.06 5.93
N PHE A 51 7.17 -7.85 6.51
CA PHE A 51 6.07 -7.42 7.36
C PHE A 51 4.75 -7.36 6.62
N LEU A 52 4.71 -6.76 5.42
CA LEU A 52 3.50 -6.68 4.60
C LEU A 52 3.03 -8.07 4.13
N ARG A 53 3.96 -8.97 3.80
CA ARG A 53 3.64 -10.37 3.48
C ARG A 53 3.08 -11.13 4.68
N ALA A 54 3.59 -10.87 5.89
CA ALA A 54 3.11 -11.48 7.13
C ALA A 54 1.80 -10.85 7.63
N ASN A 55 1.50 -9.61 7.24
CA ASN A 55 0.33 -8.83 7.66
C ASN A 55 -0.47 -8.37 6.43
N PRO A 56 -1.19 -9.29 5.77
CA PRO A 56 -1.94 -8.99 4.55
C PRO A 56 -3.03 -7.91 4.79
N ASP A 57 -3.61 -7.83 5.98
CA ASP A 57 -4.57 -6.78 6.36
C ASP A 57 -3.96 -5.37 6.26
N THR A 58 -2.73 -5.21 6.77
CA THR A 58 -2.01 -3.93 6.69
C THR A 58 -1.59 -3.62 5.26
N ALA A 59 -1.16 -4.63 4.50
CA ALA A 59 -0.83 -4.46 3.08
C ALA A 59 -2.05 -4.00 2.27
N ALA A 60 -3.21 -4.61 2.48
CA ALA A 60 -4.47 -4.22 1.84
C ALA A 60 -4.87 -2.79 2.19
N ALA A 61 -4.74 -2.39 3.46
CA ALA A 61 -5.04 -1.02 3.90
C ALA A 61 -4.12 0.03 3.25
N ILE A 62 -2.83 -0.29 3.08
CA ILE A 62 -1.89 0.57 2.38
C ILE A 62 -2.23 0.63 0.89
N GLU A 63 -2.52 -0.52 0.26
CA GLU A 63 -2.89 -0.59 -1.16
C GLU A 63 -4.16 0.21 -1.46
N GLU A 64 -5.20 0.10 -0.64
CA GLU A 64 -6.44 0.86 -0.80
C GLU A 64 -6.15 2.37 -0.78
N LYS A 65 -5.32 2.84 0.15
CA LYS A 65 -4.92 4.24 0.22
C LYS A 65 -4.09 4.66 -0.99
N VAL A 66 -3.16 3.82 -1.44
CA VAL A 66 -2.35 4.08 -2.64
C VAL A 66 -3.24 4.20 -3.87
N ARG A 67 -4.21 3.29 -4.03
CA ARG A 67 -5.19 3.31 -5.12
C ARG A 67 -6.10 4.53 -5.07
N ALA A 68 -6.53 4.93 -3.87
CA ALA A 68 -7.32 6.14 -3.68
C ALA A 68 -6.54 7.39 -4.12
N GLU A 69 -5.26 7.51 -3.74
CA GLU A 69 -4.37 8.58 -4.17
C GLU A 69 -4.10 8.58 -5.69
N LEU A 70 -4.10 7.40 -6.32
CA LEU A 70 -3.95 7.26 -7.77
C LEU A 70 -5.25 7.54 -8.54
N GLY A 71 -6.38 7.78 -7.85
CA GLY A 71 -7.69 7.91 -8.49
C GLY A 71 -8.21 6.61 -9.10
N LEU A 72 -7.64 5.47 -8.66
CA LEU A 72 -8.04 4.11 -9.06
C LEU A 72 -9.09 3.51 -8.13
N SER A 73 -9.53 4.24 -7.08
CA SER A 73 -10.78 3.94 -6.41
C SER A 73 -11.87 3.94 -7.47
N ALA A 74 -12.50 2.78 -7.68
CA ALA A 74 -13.59 2.63 -8.63
C ALA A 74 -14.54 3.84 -8.53
N PRO A 75 -15.00 4.41 -9.66
CA PRO A 75 -15.93 5.52 -9.64
C PRO A 75 -17.27 5.01 -9.11
N ALA A 76 -17.43 5.02 -7.79
CA ALA A 76 -18.73 5.25 -7.21
C ALA A 76 -19.02 6.75 -7.41
N THR A 77 -19.54 7.03 -8.60
CA THR A 77 -20.31 8.23 -8.96
C THR A 77 -19.52 9.39 -9.57
N GLU A 78 -19.40 9.33 -10.89
CA GLU A 78 -19.62 10.48 -11.75
C GLU A 78 -21.00 11.11 -11.42
N THR A 79 -21.02 12.34 -10.92
CA THR A 79 -22.07 13.30 -11.28
C THR A 79 -21.42 14.64 -11.55
N VAL A 80 -20.95 14.76 -12.79
CA VAL A 80 -20.78 16.03 -13.50
C VAL A 80 -22.19 16.51 -13.90
N THR A 81 -22.51 17.76 -13.53
CA THR A 81 -23.48 18.67 -14.18
C THR A 81 -24.99 18.39 -14.12
N ALA A 82 -25.71 19.28 -13.42
CA ALA A 82 -26.76 20.15 -13.99
C ALA A 82 -27.09 21.30 -13.02
#